data_AF-A0A2E5EPS1-F1
#
_entry.id   AF-A0A2E5EPS1-F1
#
_cell.length_a   1.000
_cell.length_b   1.000
_cell.length_c   1.000
_cell.angle_alpha   90.00
_cell.angle_beta   90.00
_cell.angle_gamma   90.00
#
_symmetry.space_group_name_H-M   'P 1'
#
loop_
_entity.id
_entity.type
_entity.pdbx_description
1 polymer ?
#
loop_
_entity_poly.entity_id
_entity_poly.type
_entity_poly.pdbx_seq_one_letter_code
_entity_poly.pdbx_strand_id
1 'polypeptide(L)'
;MPPASSENELSYDDVIRRVKNGDQRSFEVIVRRLERPLRAWLATHASPAVDVDEVAQRSFVIAFNKLDAFEIGTDFAGWLFTIARYQLKAELTRLRRVADYHARFAPELLERELERRCDEPGDVDQLKLDHLKKCVASLGENLRQYITWRYDEGIRLEEMSARTGRSVGAIKKQLWQIRRKLQQCVEDRMKGEAV
;
A
#
# COMPACT_ATOMS: atom_id res chain seq x y z
N MET A 1 27.79 -1.07 -51.52
CA MET A 1 26.49 -1.39 -52.14
C MET A 1 25.41 -0.88 -51.20
N PRO A 2 24.79 0.29 -51.45
CA PRO A 2 23.75 0.81 -50.56
C PRO A 2 22.43 0.06 -50.85
N PRO A 3 21.64 -0.35 -49.84
CA PRO A 3 20.30 -0.80 -50.08
C PRO A 3 19.43 0.40 -50.48
N ALA A 4 18.80 0.28 -51.64
CA ALA A 4 17.72 1.15 -52.09
C ALA A 4 16.48 0.93 -51.21
N SER A 5 15.99 1.98 -50.55
CA SER A 5 14.57 2.15 -50.17
C SER A 5 14.33 3.57 -49.64
N SER A 6 14.55 4.57 -50.49
CA SER A 6 14.08 5.94 -50.27
C SER A 6 12.91 6.21 -51.22
N GLU A 7 11.70 5.78 -50.87
CA GLU A 7 10.48 6.30 -51.50
C GLU A 7 9.25 5.82 -50.71
N ASN A 8 8.54 6.81 -50.14
CA ASN A 8 7.23 6.73 -49.48
C ASN A 8 7.17 6.57 -47.94
N GLU A 9 8.08 7.16 -47.17
CA GLU A 9 7.75 7.55 -45.79
C GLU A 9 6.90 8.83 -45.84
N LEU A 10 5.58 8.69 -45.67
CA LEU A 10 4.67 9.84 -45.54
C LEU A 10 5.23 10.85 -44.54
N SER A 11 5.38 12.12 -44.92
CA SER A 11 5.78 13.18 -44.00
C SER A 11 4.72 13.36 -42.91
N TYR A 12 5.11 13.85 -41.73
CA TYR A 12 4.14 14.21 -40.69
C TYR A 12 3.10 15.21 -41.22
N ASP A 13 3.53 16.18 -42.04
CA ASP A 13 2.63 17.13 -42.68
C ASP A 13 1.56 16.47 -43.55
N ASP A 14 1.94 15.44 -44.32
CA ASP A 14 0.99 14.71 -45.19
C ASP A 14 -0.01 13.91 -44.38
N VAL A 15 0.46 13.27 -43.30
CA VAL A 15 -0.41 12.57 -42.34
C VAL A 15 -1.39 13.54 -41.69
N ILE A 16 -0.91 14.71 -41.26
CA ILE A 16 -1.73 15.74 -40.61
C ILE A 16 -2.78 16.29 -41.57
N ARG A 17 -2.43 16.54 -42.84
CA ARG A 17 -3.42 16.96 -43.87
C ARG A 17 -4.53 15.92 -44.02
N ARG A 18 -4.21 14.62 -44.04
CA ARG A 18 -5.22 13.55 -44.13
C ARG A 18 -6.13 13.52 -42.90
N VAL A 19 -5.55 13.66 -41.70
CA VAL A 19 -6.31 13.70 -40.46
C VAL A 19 -7.26 14.91 -40.42
N LYS A 20 -6.78 16.09 -40.82
CA LYS A 20 -7.63 17.30 -40.94
C LYS A 20 -8.74 17.15 -41.98
N ASN A 21 -8.53 16.33 -43.02
CA ASN A 21 -9.54 16.01 -44.05
C ASN A 21 -10.48 14.86 -43.66
N GLY A 22 -10.46 14.39 -42.40
CA GLY A 22 -11.41 13.41 -41.87
C GLY A 22 -10.88 11.98 -41.74
N ASP A 23 -9.69 11.67 -42.25
CA ASP A 23 -9.05 10.38 -42.03
C ASP A 23 -8.30 10.34 -40.69
N GLN A 24 -9.07 10.23 -39.60
CA GLN A 24 -8.50 10.21 -38.25
C GLN A 24 -7.54 9.03 -38.02
N ARG A 25 -7.71 7.91 -38.73
CA ARG A 25 -6.85 6.72 -38.59
C ARG A 25 -5.44 6.97 -39.07
N SER A 26 -5.24 7.90 -40.01
CA SER A 26 -3.90 8.29 -40.46
C SER A 26 -3.00 8.75 -39.31
N PHE A 27 -3.56 9.28 -38.19
CA PHE A 27 -2.77 9.69 -37.03
C PHE A 27 -1.99 8.53 -36.36
N GLU A 28 -2.41 7.28 -36.55
CA GLU A 28 -1.69 6.11 -36.03
C GLU A 28 -0.24 6.04 -36.54
N VAL A 29 0.03 6.53 -37.76
CA VAL A 29 1.38 6.59 -38.33
C VAL A 29 2.29 7.47 -37.48
N ILE A 30 1.78 8.60 -37.00
CA ILE A 30 2.51 9.51 -36.11
C ILE A 30 2.78 8.83 -34.77
N VAL A 31 1.76 8.21 -34.18
CA VAL A 31 1.89 7.53 -32.88
C VAL A 31 2.96 6.45 -32.96
N ARG A 32 2.87 5.54 -33.95
CA ARG A 32 3.84 4.44 -34.11
C ARG A 32 5.30 4.93 -34.26
N ARG A 33 5.51 6.05 -34.95
CA ARG A 33 6.85 6.61 -35.18
C ARG A 33 7.39 7.35 -33.96
N LEU A 34 6.56 8.10 -33.25
CA LEU A 34 6.99 8.99 -32.17
C LEU A 34 6.82 8.39 -30.77
N GLU A 35 6.09 7.29 -30.60
CA GLU A 35 5.84 6.68 -29.28
C GLU A 35 7.13 6.33 -28.56
N ARG A 36 8.04 5.59 -29.20
CA ARG A 36 9.32 5.20 -28.59
C ARG A 36 10.22 6.41 -28.30
N PRO A 37 10.49 7.33 -29.24
CA PRO A 37 11.24 8.54 -28.96
C PRO A 37 10.65 9.38 -27.83
N LEU A 38 9.32 9.55 -27.80
CA LEU A 38 8.65 10.37 -26.80
C LEU A 38 8.74 9.73 -25.41
N ARG A 39 8.48 8.42 -25.31
CA ARG A 39 8.62 7.69 -24.04
C ARG A 39 10.06 7.73 -23.53
N ALA A 40 11.05 7.53 -24.41
CA ALA A 40 12.46 7.62 -24.03
C ALA A 40 12.83 9.02 -23.52
N TRP A 41 12.36 10.08 -24.18
CA TRP A 41 12.57 11.45 -23.74
C TRP A 41 11.87 11.75 -22.41
N LEU A 42 10.63 11.29 -22.23
CA LEU A 42 9.91 11.44 -20.96
C LEU A 42 10.62 10.70 -19.83
N ALA A 43 11.07 9.47 -20.05
CA ALA A 43 11.76 8.66 -19.06
C ALA A 43 13.07 9.30 -18.56
N THR A 44 13.78 10.06 -19.38
CA THR A 44 15.00 10.76 -18.96
C THR A 44 14.73 12.02 -18.13
N HIS A 45 13.51 12.57 -18.19
CA HIS A 45 13.12 13.80 -17.48
C HIS A 45 12.14 13.53 -16.33
N ALA A 46 11.55 12.34 -16.27
CA ALA A 46 10.56 11.96 -15.29
C ALA A 46 11.20 11.56 -13.94
N SER A 47 10.45 11.79 -12.86
CA SER A 47 10.73 11.17 -11.56
C SER A 47 10.30 9.69 -11.61
N PRO A 48 10.92 8.79 -10.82
CA PRO A 48 10.49 7.38 -10.73
C PRO A 48 9.01 7.17 -10.36
N ALA A 49 8.37 8.16 -9.74
CA ALA A 49 6.95 8.10 -9.37
C ALA A 49 5.98 8.46 -10.51
N VAL A 50 6.50 8.89 -11.66
CA VAL A 50 5.68 9.25 -12.83
C VAL A 50 5.50 8.03 -13.72
N ASP A 51 4.25 7.74 -14.08
CA ASP A 51 3.94 6.81 -15.17
C ASP A 51 4.20 7.49 -16.52
N VAL A 52 5.31 7.11 -17.16
CA VAL A 52 5.73 7.66 -18.45
C VAL A 52 4.74 7.33 -19.56
N ASP A 53 4.11 6.15 -19.51
CA ASP A 53 3.20 5.68 -20.55
C ASP A 53 1.90 6.48 -20.51
N GLU A 54 1.41 6.80 -19.31
CA GLU A 54 0.24 7.65 -19.14
C GLU A 54 0.50 9.07 -19.67
N VAL A 55 1.66 9.67 -19.34
CA VAL A 55 2.03 11.01 -19.83
C VAL A 55 2.19 11.01 -21.34
N ALA A 56 2.80 9.98 -21.93
CA ALA A 56 2.94 9.84 -23.38
C ALA A 56 1.56 9.74 -24.06
N GLN A 57 0.69 8.86 -23.58
CA GLN A 57 -0.67 8.68 -24.11
C GLN A 57 -1.45 9.99 -24.06
N ARG A 58 -1.47 10.66 -22.91
CA ARG A 58 -2.15 11.95 -22.72
C ARG A 58 -1.61 13.01 -23.67
N SER A 59 -0.30 13.02 -23.93
CA SER A 59 0.34 13.94 -24.86
C SER A 59 -0.11 13.72 -26.30
N PHE A 60 -0.21 12.46 -26.75
CA PHE A 60 -0.75 12.14 -28.08
C PHE A 60 -2.22 12.51 -28.23
N VAL A 61 -3.05 12.25 -27.21
CA VAL A 61 -4.47 12.63 -27.22
C VAL A 61 -4.62 14.15 -27.31
N ILE A 62 -3.84 14.90 -26.53
CA ILE A 62 -3.86 16.37 -26.58
C ILE A 62 -3.35 16.89 -27.93
N ALA A 63 -2.28 16.30 -28.47
CA ALA A 63 -1.77 16.65 -29.77
C ALA A 63 -2.82 16.43 -30.85
N PHE A 64 -3.48 15.27 -30.86
CA PHE A 64 -4.59 14.96 -31.77
C PHE A 64 -5.72 15.99 -31.69
N ASN A 65 -6.19 16.30 -30.48
CA ASN A 65 -7.26 17.27 -30.26
C ASN A 65 -6.87 18.71 -30.61
N LYS A 66 -5.56 19.02 -30.66
CA LYS A 66 -5.02 20.35 -30.98
C LYS A 66 -4.39 20.41 -32.37
N LEU A 67 -4.61 19.40 -33.22
CA LEU A 67 -4.03 19.37 -34.56
C LEU A 67 -4.38 20.61 -35.39
N ASP A 68 -5.56 21.18 -35.20
CA ASP A 68 -5.96 22.41 -35.90
C ASP A 68 -5.09 23.61 -35.55
N ALA A 69 -4.55 23.66 -34.33
CA ALA A 69 -3.61 24.70 -33.90
C ALA A 69 -2.17 24.45 -34.36
N PHE A 70 -1.87 23.29 -34.95
CA PHE A 70 -0.55 23.00 -35.51
C PHE A 70 -0.41 23.62 -36.91
N GLU A 71 0.68 24.35 -37.10
CA GLU A 71 1.07 24.96 -38.36
C GLU A 71 1.89 23.97 -39.21
N ILE A 72 1.31 23.57 -40.35
CA ILE A 72 1.92 22.63 -41.29
C ILE A 72 3.19 23.25 -41.90
N GLY A 73 4.25 22.46 -42.04
CA GLY A 73 5.56 22.93 -42.48
C GLY A 73 6.51 23.30 -41.34
N THR A 74 6.04 23.24 -40.09
CA THR A 74 6.87 23.35 -38.88
C THR A 74 7.20 21.98 -38.30
N ASP A 75 8.11 21.90 -37.32
CA ASP A 75 8.51 20.62 -36.71
C ASP A 75 7.42 20.07 -35.77
N PHE A 76 6.65 19.10 -36.28
CA PHE A 76 5.63 18.41 -35.51
C PHE A 76 6.19 17.65 -34.31
N ALA A 77 7.38 17.05 -34.42
CA ALA A 77 7.97 16.29 -33.31
C ALA A 77 8.31 17.25 -32.15
N GLY A 78 8.94 18.38 -32.45
CA GLY A 78 9.21 19.45 -31.48
C GLY A 78 7.94 20.01 -30.83
N TRP A 79 6.85 20.17 -31.61
CA TRP A 79 5.56 20.60 -31.07
C TRP A 79 4.94 19.56 -30.12
N LEU A 80 4.95 18.28 -30.49
CA LEU A 80 4.50 17.18 -29.63
C LEU A 80 5.32 17.09 -28.34
N PHE A 81 6.64 17.20 -28.43
CA PHE A 81 7.53 17.14 -27.27
C PHE A 81 7.32 18.35 -26.37
N THR A 82 6.94 19.51 -26.93
CA THR A 82 6.54 20.67 -26.14
C THR A 82 5.27 20.39 -25.34
N ILE A 83 4.25 19.77 -25.95
CA ILE A 83 3.05 19.32 -25.24
C ILE A 83 3.42 18.36 -24.11
N ALA A 84 4.24 17.35 -24.40
CA ALA A 84 4.66 16.35 -23.43
C ALA A 84 5.44 16.94 -22.25
N ARG A 85 6.31 17.92 -22.51
CA ARG A 85 7.02 18.68 -21.46
C ARG A 85 6.05 19.37 -20.51
N TYR A 86 4.98 19.99 -21.02
CA TYR A 86 3.97 20.63 -20.18
C TYR A 86 3.15 19.59 -19.39
N GLN A 87 2.82 18.44 -19.99
CA GLN A 87 2.14 17.35 -19.28
C GLN A 87 3.00 16.80 -18.14
N LEU A 88 4.28 16.54 -18.41
CA LEU A 88 5.22 16.08 -17.39
C LEU A 88 5.36 17.10 -16.25
N LYS A 89 5.48 18.39 -16.56
CA LYS A 89 5.55 19.44 -15.53
C LYS A 89 4.28 19.49 -14.67
N ALA A 90 3.11 19.34 -15.28
CA ALA A 90 1.84 19.30 -14.56
C ALA A 90 1.78 18.08 -13.62
N GLU A 91 2.22 16.92 -14.09
CA GLU A 91 2.25 15.68 -13.29
C GLU A 91 3.22 15.78 -12.12
N LEU A 92 4.43 16.29 -12.34
CA LEU A 92 5.40 16.54 -11.26
C LEU A 92 4.86 17.53 -10.22
N THR A 93 4.13 18.56 -10.65
CA THR A 93 3.49 19.52 -9.75
C THR A 93 2.36 18.86 -8.94
N ARG A 94 1.59 17.95 -9.56
CA ARG A 94 0.55 17.16 -8.88
C ARG A 94 1.17 16.25 -7.82
N LEU A 95 2.19 15.48 -8.19
CA LEU A 95 2.90 14.57 -7.28
C LEU A 95 3.53 15.32 -6.10
N ARG A 96 4.14 16.48 -6.35
CA ARG A 96 4.67 17.33 -5.28
C ARG A 96 3.59 17.75 -4.28
N ARG A 97 2.42 18.18 -4.76
CA ARG A 97 1.29 18.56 -3.88
C ARG A 97 0.77 17.39 -3.05
N VAL A 98 0.70 16.19 -3.64
CA VAL A 98 0.30 14.97 -2.92
C VAL A 98 1.34 14.62 -1.85
N ALA A 99 2.63 14.68 -2.18
CA ALA A 99 3.70 14.44 -1.23
C ALA A 99 3.68 15.46 -0.07
N ASP A 100 3.49 16.75 -0.36
CA ASP A 100 3.36 17.80 0.65
C ASP A 100 2.14 17.58 1.56
N TYR A 101 1.00 17.15 0.99
CA TYR A 101 -0.19 16.80 1.76
C TYR A 101 0.05 15.60 2.68
N HIS A 102 0.63 14.52 2.16
CA HIS A 102 0.98 13.35 2.99
C HIS A 102 2.00 13.71 4.07
N ALA A 103 3.03 14.50 3.77
CA ALA A 103 4.01 14.91 4.76
C ALA A 103 3.39 15.70 5.92
N ARG A 104 2.33 16.49 5.66
CA ARG A 104 1.64 17.29 6.68
C ARG A 104 0.64 16.48 7.51
N PHE A 105 -0.13 15.61 6.86
CA PHE A 105 -1.32 15.01 7.49
C PHE A 105 -1.20 13.51 7.75
N ALA A 106 -0.35 12.79 7.01
CA ALA A 106 -0.21 11.34 7.19
C ALA A 106 0.31 10.95 8.58
N PRO A 107 1.25 11.68 9.23
CA PRO A 107 1.71 11.33 10.57
C PRO A 107 0.58 11.33 11.61
N GLU A 108 -0.23 12.40 11.67
CA GLU A 108 -1.34 12.53 12.62
C GLU A 108 -2.44 11.49 12.35
N LEU A 109 -2.78 11.26 11.07
CA LEU A 109 -3.76 10.25 10.69
C LEU A 109 -3.27 8.83 11.05
N LEU A 110 -1.99 8.55 10.83
CA LEU A 110 -1.40 7.26 11.17
C LEU A 110 -1.35 7.07 12.69
N GLU A 111 -0.98 8.09 13.45
CA GLU A 111 -0.96 8.07 14.92
C GLU A 111 -2.36 7.77 15.47
N ARG A 112 -3.39 8.49 14.99
CA ARG A 112 -4.78 8.23 15.41
C ARG A 112 -5.26 6.81 15.08
N GLU A 113 -4.90 6.27 13.91
CA GLU A 113 -5.27 4.90 13.54
C GLU A 113 -4.51 3.87 14.38
N LEU A 114 -3.26 4.14 14.74
CA LEU A 114 -2.49 3.30 15.65
C LEU A 114 -3.06 3.33 17.06
N GLU A 115 -3.41 4.52 17.58
CA GLU A 115 -4.09 4.69 18.87
C GLU A 115 -5.41 3.92 18.89
N ARG A 116 -6.26 4.08 17.87
CA ARG A 116 -7.53 3.33 17.74
C ARG A 116 -7.31 1.81 17.80
N ARG A 117 -6.28 1.30 17.12
CA ARG A 117 -5.94 -0.14 17.14
C ARG A 117 -5.35 -0.61 18.46
N CYS A 118 -4.69 0.27 19.21
CA CYS A 118 -4.16 -0.05 20.53
C CYS A 118 -5.25 -0.03 21.61
N ASP A 119 -6.21 0.89 21.51
CA ASP A 119 -7.30 1.04 22.48
C ASP A 119 -8.48 0.10 22.25
N GLU A 120 -8.62 -0.46 21.03
CA GLU A 120 -9.51 -1.58 20.76
C GLU A 120 -8.70 -2.89 20.78
N PRO A 121 -8.55 -3.59 21.93
CA PRO A 121 -8.29 -5.02 21.85
C PRO A 121 -9.40 -5.59 20.97
N GLY A 122 -9.04 -6.15 19.81
CA GLY A 122 -10.04 -6.65 18.86
C GLY A 122 -11.05 -7.52 19.61
N ASP A 123 -12.31 -7.52 19.17
CA ASP A 123 -13.44 -8.19 19.87
C ASP A 123 -13.09 -9.60 20.39
N VAL A 124 -12.27 -10.32 19.62
CA VAL A 124 -11.67 -11.62 19.96
C VAL A 124 -10.80 -11.62 21.23
N ASP A 125 -9.96 -10.61 21.44
CA ASP A 125 -9.10 -10.51 22.62
C ASP A 125 -9.87 -10.08 23.86
N GLN A 126 -10.87 -9.20 23.69
CA GLN A 126 -11.80 -8.88 24.78
C GLN A 126 -12.61 -10.12 25.21
N LEU A 127 -13.11 -10.89 24.24
CA LEU A 127 -13.82 -12.14 24.47
C LEU A 127 -12.94 -13.19 25.16
N LYS A 128 -11.69 -13.36 24.71
CA LYS A 128 -10.71 -14.23 25.39
C LYS A 128 -10.44 -13.80 26.82
N LEU A 129 -10.32 -12.50 27.08
CA LEU A 129 -10.12 -11.97 28.43
C LEU A 129 -11.30 -12.29 29.34
N ASP A 130 -12.53 -12.13 28.83
CA ASP A 130 -13.73 -12.45 29.62
C ASP A 130 -13.89 -13.95 29.86
N HIS A 131 -13.54 -14.80 28.89
CA HIS A 131 -13.45 -16.24 29.10
C HIS A 131 -12.36 -16.61 30.10
N LEU A 132 -11.20 -15.97 30.04
CA LEU A 132 -10.13 -16.20 31.00
C LEU A 132 -10.59 -15.88 32.42
N LYS A 133 -11.26 -14.74 32.64
CA LYS A 133 -11.85 -14.38 33.95
C LYS A 133 -12.81 -15.47 34.44
N LYS A 134 -13.72 -15.95 33.58
CA LYS A 134 -14.66 -17.05 33.89
C LYS A 134 -13.92 -18.35 34.21
N CYS A 135 -12.87 -18.68 33.46
CA CYS A 135 -12.05 -19.88 33.68
C CYS A 135 -11.27 -19.81 35.00
N VAL A 136 -10.72 -18.65 35.36
CA VAL A 136 -10.06 -18.44 36.65
C VAL A 136 -11.06 -18.55 37.82
N ALA A 137 -12.28 -18.05 37.65
CA ALA A 137 -13.36 -18.23 38.62
C ALA A 137 -13.81 -19.70 38.74
N SER A 138 -13.63 -20.53 37.71
CA SER A 138 -13.93 -21.97 37.77
C SER A 138 -12.82 -22.83 38.39
N LEU A 139 -11.62 -22.27 38.60
CA LEU A 139 -10.56 -22.96 39.32
C LEU A 139 -10.94 -23.11 40.79
N GLY A 140 -10.64 -24.29 41.37
CA GLY A 140 -10.78 -24.50 42.81
C GLY A 140 -9.85 -23.56 43.59
N GLU A 141 -10.26 -23.20 44.80
CA GLU A 141 -9.64 -22.15 45.63
C GLU A 141 -8.12 -22.29 45.76
N ASN A 142 -7.66 -23.52 46.03
CA ASN A 142 -6.23 -23.84 46.15
C ASN A 142 -5.43 -23.50 44.89
N LEU A 143 -5.99 -23.69 43.69
CA LEU A 143 -5.31 -23.38 42.43
C LEU A 143 -5.36 -21.89 42.11
N ARG A 144 -6.46 -21.22 42.45
CA ARG A 144 -6.60 -19.77 42.27
C ARG A 144 -5.59 -19.01 43.12
N GLN A 145 -5.34 -19.46 44.35
CA GLN A 145 -4.34 -18.85 45.23
C GLN A 145 -2.94 -18.79 44.61
N TYR A 146 -2.51 -19.85 43.89
CA TYR A 146 -1.23 -19.85 43.17
C TYR A 146 -1.18 -18.79 42.06
N ILE A 147 -2.31 -18.50 41.41
CA ILE A 147 -2.42 -17.46 40.39
C ILE A 147 -2.35 -16.08 41.05
N THR A 148 -3.15 -15.84 42.09
CA THR A 148 -3.14 -14.56 42.82
C THR A 148 -1.77 -14.22 43.35
N TRP A 149 -1.10 -15.15 44.03
CA TRP A 149 0.28 -14.93 44.49
C TRP A 149 1.25 -14.59 43.37
N ARG A 150 1.15 -15.26 42.22
CA ARG A 150 2.12 -15.08 41.13
C ARG A 150 1.85 -13.85 40.27
N TYR A 151 0.58 -13.52 40.03
CA TYR A 151 0.17 -12.55 39.01
C TYR A 151 -0.45 -11.28 39.60
N ASP A 152 -1.16 -11.37 40.73
CA ASP A 152 -1.76 -10.20 41.38
C ASP A 152 -0.79 -9.61 42.42
N GLU A 153 -0.17 -10.47 43.23
CA GLU A 153 0.74 -10.06 44.33
C GLU A 153 2.23 -10.06 43.94
N GLY A 154 2.60 -10.64 42.78
CA GLY A 154 3.98 -10.62 42.28
C GLY A 154 5.00 -11.41 43.12
N ILE A 155 4.55 -12.39 43.91
CA ILE A 155 5.39 -13.16 44.83
C ILE A 155 6.37 -14.06 44.07
N ARG A 156 7.62 -14.13 44.58
CA ARG A 156 8.69 -14.98 44.06
C ARG A 156 8.48 -16.46 44.38
N LEU A 157 9.02 -17.37 43.56
CA LEU A 157 8.77 -18.80 43.70
C LEU A 157 9.35 -19.38 45.00
N GLU A 158 10.43 -18.81 45.50
CA GLU A 158 11.09 -19.16 46.75
C GLU A 158 10.20 -18.84 47.95
N GLU A 159 9.50 -17.70 47.91
CA GLU A 159 8.55 -17.29 48.93
C GLU A 159 7.28 -18.15 48.90
N MET A 160 6.79 -18.49 47.70
CA MET A 160 5.70 -19.46 47.55
C MET A 160 6.09 -20.85 48.09
N SER A 161 7.36 -21.23 47.95
CA SER A 161 7.93 -22.48 48.48
C SER A 161 7.88 -22.49 50.00
N ALA A 162 8.32 -21.40 50.64
CA ALA A 162 8.24 -21.23 52.08
C ALA A 162 6.79 -21.29 52.60
N ARG A 163 5.86 -20.59 51.95
CA ARG A 163 4.44 -20.55 52.35
C ARG A 163 3.71 -21.88 52.23
N THR A 164 4.05 -22.68 51.21
CA THR A 164 3.33 -23.94 50.92
C THR A 164 4.05 -25.18 51.43
N GLY A 165 5.30 -25.05 51.91
CA GLY A 165 6.15 -26.19 52.29
C GLY A 165 6.52 -27.10 51.12
N ARG A 166 6.31 -26.68 49.87
CA ARG A 166 6.60 -27.44 48.65
C ARG A 166 7.88 -26.95 48.00
N SER A 167 8.60 -27.82 47.29
CA SER A 167 9.80 -27.40 46.56
C SER A 167 9.46 -26.40 45.44
N VAL A 168 10.41 -25.53 45.11
CA VAL A 168 10.30 -24.59 43.97
C VAL A 168 9.96 -25.33 42.67
N GLY A 169 10.51 -26.54 42.47
CA GLY A 169 10.21 -27.39 41.31
C GLY A 169 8.74 -27.84 41.28
N ALA A 170 8.17 -28.21 42.42
CA ALA A 170 6.75 -28.56 42.52
C ALA A 170 5.84 -27.35 42.23
N ILE A 171 6.22 -26.14 42.66
CA ILE A 171 5.47 -24.92 42.37
C ILE A 171 5.52 -24.57 40.88
N LYS A 172 6.69 -24.68 40.24
CA LYS A 172 6.81 -24.49 38.78
C LYS A 172 5.90 -25.46 38.02
N LYS A 173 5.89 -26.73 38.41
CA LYS A 173 5.02 -27.75 37.82
C LYS A 173 3.53 -27.42 38.04
N GLN A 174 3.17 -26.97 39.25
CA GLN A 174 1.81 -26.57 39.58
C GLN A 174 1.32 -25.39 38.72
N LEU A 175 2.12 -24.33 38.62
CA LEU A 175 1.80 -23.16 37.78
C LEU A 175 1.67 -23.55 36.30
N TRP A 176 2.55 -24.43 35.81
CA TRP A 176 2.45 -24.94 34.44
C TRP A 176 1.14 -25.71 34.21
N GLN A 177 0.73 -26.58 35.15
CA GLN A 177 -0.54 -27.29 35.07
C GLN A 177 -1.75 -26.35 35.10
N ILE A 178 -1.72 -25.31 35.94
CA ILE A 178 -2.80 -24.32 36.00
C ILE A 178 -2.91 -23.56 34.67
N ARG A 179 -1.78 -23.09 34.11
CA ARG A 179 -1.78 -22.40 32.80
C ARG A 179 -2.35 -23.28 31.70
N ARG A 180 -1.95 -24.55 31.63
CA ARG A 180 -2.48 -25.49 30.65
C ARG A 180 -3.99 -25.71 30.81
N LYS A 181 -4.48 -25.81 32.05
CA LYS A 181 -5.91 -25.93 32.34
C LYS A 181 -6.70 -24.68 31.95
N LEU A 182 -6.16 -23.50 32.23
CA LEU A 182 -6.76 -22.22 31.82
C LEU A 182 -6.80 -22.07 30.31
N GLN A 183 -5.69 -22.39 29.62
CA GLN A 183 -5.62 -22.37 28.16
C GLN A 183 -6.71 -23.27 27.55
N GLN A 184 -6.80 -24.53 27.99
CA GLN A 184 -7.83 -25.45 27.50
C GLN A 184 -9.25 -24.91 27.74
N CYS A 185 -9.52 -24.39 28.93
CA CYS A 185 -10.83 -23.82 29.28
C CYS A 185 -11.20 -22.63 28.39
N VAL A 186 -10.25 -21.75 28.08
CA VAL A 186 -10.48 -20.61 27.17
C VAL A 186 -10.70 -21.11 25.75
N GLU A 187 -9.89 -22.05 25.26
CA GLU A 187 -10.05 -22.64 23.93
C GLU A 187 -11.42 -23.34 23.74
N ASP A 188 -11.89 -24.07 24.75
CA ASP A 188 -13.19 -24.75 24.72
C ASP A 188 -14.36 -23.75 24.71
N ARG A 189 -14.25 -22.67 25.50
CA ARG A 189 -15.27 -21.60 25.53
C ARG A 189 -15.30 -20.80 24.24
N MET A 190 -14.14 -20.50 23.65
CA MET A 190 -14.03 -19.82 22.36
C MET A 190 -14.65 -20.66 21.21
N LYS A 191 -14.54 -21.99 21.27
CA LYS A 191 -15.19 -22.88 20.29
C LYS A 191 -16.71 -22.95 20.47
N GLY A 192 -17.20 -22.81 21.71
CA GLY A 192 -18.63 -22.88 22.03
C GLY A 192 -19.45 -21.66 21.59
N GLU A 193 -18.82 -20.51 21.34
CA GLU A 193 -19.46 -19.29 20.84
C GLU A 193 -19.28 -19.09 19.31
N ALA A 194 -18.51 -19.95 18.65
CA ALA A 194 -18.32 -19.96 17.20
C ALA A 194 -19.41 -20.75 16.43
N VAL A 195 -20.53 -21.07 17.10
CA VAL A 195 -21.70 -21.79 16.58
C VAL A 195 -22.94 -20.97 16.89
#